data_AF-A0A3D1KE18-F1
#
_entry.id   AF-A0A3D1KE18-F1
#
_cell.length_a   1.000
_cell.length_b   1.000
_cell.length_c   1.000
_cell.angle_alpha   90.00
_cell.angle_beta   90.00
_cell.angle_gamma   90.00
#
_symmetry.space_group_name_H-M   'P 1'
#
loop_
_entity.id
_entity.type
_entity.pdbx_description
1 polymer ?
#
loop_
_entity_poly.entity_id
_entity_poly.type
_entity_poly.pdbx_seq_one_letter_code
_entity_poly.pdbx_strand_id
1 'polypeptide(L)'
;MSQKLEGVKLQNMEVAKVENVIGTEDEKEKGILVDELAKLHEKTILDEGRLASILKITPRTLRRMVQRAELPPPIFLGGRSVWLSDRILVYLNTAAELAEKEALDQIKRISKYSP
;
A
#
# COMPACT_ATOMS: atom_id res chain seq x y z
N MET A 1 -23.49 49.94 22.49
CA MET A 1 -23.42 48.60 21.87
C MET A 1 -22.20 48.52 20.95
N SER A 2 -21.02 48.19 21.48
CA SER A 2 -19.84 47.79 20.69
C SER A 2 -18.69 47.41 21.62
N GLN A 3 -18.78 46.22 22.21
CA GLN A 3 -17.66 45.55 22.88
C GLN A 3 -17.89 44.05 22.71
N LYS A 4 -17.47 43.47 21.56
CA LYS A 4 -17.44 42.00 21.40
C LYS A 4 -16.63 41.48 20.21
N LEU A 5 -15.54 42.14 19.81
CA LEU A 5 -14.73 41.68 18.68
C LEU A 5 -13.23 41.45 18.95
N GLU A 6 -12.72 41.70 20.15
CA GLU A 6 -11.32 41.40 20.48
C GLU A 6 -11.09 40.03 21.15
N GLY A 7 -12.17 39.34 21.56
CA GLY A 7 -12.07 38.06 22.28
C GLY A 7 -12.04 36.78 21.43
N VAL A 8 -12.27 36.86 20.11
CA VAL A 8 -12.39 35.66 19.26
C VAL A 8 -11.07 35.29 18.56
N LYS A 9 -10.10 36.21 18.53
CA LYS A 9 -8.80 35.99 17.88
C LYS A 9 -7.77 35.24 18.73
N LEU A 10 -8.03 35.05 20.02
CA LEU A 10 -7.09 34.42 20.96
C LEU A 10 -7.40 32.94 21.26
N GLN A 11 -8.54 32.40 20.80
CA GLN A 11 -8.92 31.00 21.09
C GLN A 11 -8.64 30.02 19.94
N ASN A 12 -8.30 30.50 18.74
CA ASN A 12 -7.99 29.61 17.60
C ASN A 12 -6.49 29.46 17.32
N MET A 13 -5.62 30.02 18.16
CA MET A 13 -4.16 29.97 17.99
C MET A 13 -3.50 28.85 18.80
N GLU A 14 -4.24 28.16 19.68
CA GLU A 14 -3.69 27.20 20.64
C GLU A 14 -4.07 25.73 20.33
N VAL A 15 -4.96 25.48 19.36
CA VAL A 15 -5.51 24.13 19.10
C VAL A 15 -4.88 23.42 17.89
N ALA A 16 -4.01 24.08 17.12
CA ALA A 16 -3.35 23.46 15.95
C ALA A 16 -1.93 22.95 16.23
N LYS A 17 -1.51 22.89 17.51
CA LYS A 17 -0.18 22.40 17.92
C LYS A 17 -0.19 20.91 18.32
N VAL A 18 -1.08 20.13 17.71
CA VAL A 18 -1.03 18.67 17.71
C VAL A 18 -0.61 18.20 16.33
N GLU A 19 0.48 18.77 15.82
CA GLU A 19 1.31 18.10 14.82
C GLU A 19 2.00 16.97 15.57
N ASN A 20 1.39 15.79 15.49
CA ASN A 20 1.97 14.59 16.04
C ASN A 20 3.26 14.33 15.26
N VAL A 21 4.37 14.57 15.95
CA VAL A 21 5.74 14.29 15.56
C VAL A 21 5.83 12.80 15.23
N ILE A 22 5.76 12.45 13.95
CA ILE A 22 6.24 11.16 13.46
C ILE A 22 7.67 11.41 13.03
N GLY A 23 8.58 10.79 13.76
CA GLY A 23 10.00 11.12 13.82
C GLY A 23 10.68 11.20 12.46
N THR A 24 11.44 12.27 12.29
CA THR A 24 12.69 12.24 11.53
C THR A 24 13.71 11.47 12.35
N GLU A 25 13.99 10.23 11.97
CA GLU A 25 15.28 9.51 12.10
C GLU A 25 15.06 8.02 11.82
N ASP A 26 15.32 7.60 10.58
CA ASP A 26 15.98 6.31 10.31
C ASP A 26 16.42 6.25 8.84
N GLU A 27 17.56 6.88 8.55
CA GLU A 27 18.38 6.49 7.41
C GLU A 27 18.93 5.07 7.65
N LYS A 28 18.09 4.04 7.43
CA LYS A 28 18.53 2.65 7.15
C LYS A 28 17.42 1.69 6.71
N GLU A 29 16.21 2.14 6.41
CA GLU A 29 15.23 1.27 5.78
C GLU A 29 15.49 1.16 4.27
N LYS A 30 16.31 0.17 3.87
CA LYS A 30 16.38 -0.25 2.46
C LYS A 30 15.07 -0.94 2.08
N GLY A 31 14.06 -0.16 1.73
CA GLY A 31 12.75 -0.67 1.30
C GLY A 31 11.87 0.40 0.66
N ILE A 32 10.86 -0.03 -0.10
CA ILE A 32 9.81 0.87 -0.61
C ILE A 32 8.57 0.61 0.24
N LEU A 33 8.17 1.61 1.02
CA LEU A 33 6.91 1.59 1.75
C LEU A 33 5.76 1.96 0.80
N VAL A 34 4.79 1.07 0.65
CA VAL A 34 3.61 1.27 -0.20
C VAL A 34 2.36 1.32 0.69
N ASP A 35 2.11 2.48 1.29
CA ASP A 35 0.92 2.74 2.11
C ASP A 35 -0.30 3.17 1.30
N GLU A 36 -0.06 3.76 0.12
CA GLU A 36 -1.11 4.31 -0.74
C GLU A 36 -2.15 3.25 -1.11
N LEU A 37 -1.77 1.98 -1.29
CA LEU A 37 -2.71 0.92 -1.63
C LEU A 37 -3.69 0.62 -0.49
N ALA A 38 -3.22 0.65 0.76
CA ALA A 38 -4.02 0.37 1.96
C ALA A 38 -4.98 1.52 2.32
N LYS A 39 -4.67 2.74 1.87
CA LYS A 39 -5.51 3.94 2.07
C LYS A 39 -6.69 4.02 1.10
N LEU A 40 -6.69 3.22 0.04
CA LEU A 40 -7.78 3.20 -0.93
C LEU A 40 -8.99 2.45 -0.40
N HIS A 41 -10.17 2.86 -0.85
CA HIS A 41 -11.38 2.08 -0.62
C HIS A 41 -11.27 0.72 -1.34
N GLU A 42 -11.84 -0.34 -0.75
CA GLU A 42 -11.73 -1.73 -1.24
C GLU A 42 -12.21 -1.89 -2.69
N LYS A 43 -13.19 -1.08 -3.11
CA LYS A 43 -13.78 -1.13 -4.45
C LYS A 43 -13.22 -0.09 -5.43
N THR A 44 -12.09 0.53 -5.10
CA THR A 44 -11.47 1.52 -5.98
C THR A 44 -10.96 0.85 -7.26
N ILE A 45 -11.37 1.40 -8.40
CA ILE A 45 -10.87 1.02 -9.72
C ILE A 45 -9.58 1.81 -9.98
N LEU A 46 -8.51 1.09 -10.27
CA LEU A 46 -7.19 1.63 -10.59
C LEU A 46 -6.86 1.34 -12.04
N ASP A 47 -6.44 2.34 -12.79
CA ASP A 47 -5.85 2.11 -14.11
C ASP A 47 -4.35 1.77 -13.99
N GLU A 48 -3.75 1.36 -15.10
CA GLU A 48 -2.35 0.94 -15.16
C GLU A 48 -1.39 2.02 -14.63
N GLY A 49 -1.60 3.28 -15.00
CA GLY A 49 -0.75 4.39 -14.60
C GLY A 49 -0.82 4.66 -13.10
N ARG A 50 -2.02 4.65 -12.52
CA ARG A 50 -2.21 4.88 -11.09
C ARG A 50 -1.65 3.72 -10.26
N LEU A 51 -1.89 2.47 -10.67
CA LEU A 51 -1.37 1.31 -9.97
C LEU A 51 0.17 1.26 -10.01
N ALA A 52 0.78 1.54 -11.16
CA ALA A 52 2.23 1.62 -11.27
C ALA A 52 2.82 2.71 -10.36
N SER A 53 2.14 3.86 -10.28
CA SER A 53 2.56 4.98 -9.42
C SER A 53 2.47 4.65 -7.93
N ILE A 54 1.42 3.93 -7.50
CA ILE A 54 1.25 3.46 -6.12
C ILE A 54 2.39 2.51 -5.74
N LEU A 55 2.66 1.53 -6.60
CA LEU A 55 3.73 0.55 -6.40
C LEU A 55 5.15 1.11 -6.61
N LYS A 56 5.28 2.41 -6.95
CA LYS A 56 6.54 3.08 -7.27
C LYS A 56 7.34 2.37 -8.38
N ILE A 57 6.65 1.82 -9.39
CA ILE A 57 7.23 1.14 -10.55
C ILE A 57 6.80 1.78 -11.87
N THR A 58 7.42 1.35 -12.98
CA THR A 58 6.97 1.77 -14.31
C THR A 58 5.79 0.92 -14.82
N PRO A 59 4.91 1.45 -15.70
CA PRO A 59 3.85 0.66 -16.33
C PRO A 59 4.38 -0.57 -17.08
N ARG A 60 5.56 -0.45 -17.70
CA ARG A 60 6.23 -1.59 -18.35
C ARG A 60 6.58 -2.70 -17.35
N THR A 61 7.07 -2.34 -16.16
CA THR A 61 7.33 -3.30 -15.08
C THR A 61 6.04 -3.94 -14.61
N LEU A 62 4.97 -3.15 -14.41
CA LEU A 62 3.66 -3.64 -14.02
C LEU A 62 3.14 -4.71 -15.01
N ARG A 63 3.20 -4.46 -16.32
CA ARG A 63 2.81 -5.45 -17.35
C ARG A 63 3.63 -6.74 -17.28
N ARG A 64 4.94 -6.63 -17.00
CA ARG A 64 5.82 -7.80 -16.84
C ARG A 64 5.49 -8.60 -15.57
N MET A 65 5.16 -7.93 -14.47
CA MET A 65 4.72 -8.59 -13.23
C MET A 65 3.44 -9.39 -13.47
N VAL A 66 2.47 -8.82 -14.18
CA VAL A 66 1.24 -9.52 -14.57
C VAL A 66 1.55 -10.75 -15.44
N GLN A 67 2.45 -10.62 -16.42
CA GLN A 67 2.88 -11.75 -17.25
C GLN A 67 3.55 -12.89 -16.46
N ARG A 68 4.26 -12.55 -15.38
CA ARG A 68 4.91 -13.50 -14.47
C ARG A 68 3.99 -14.02 -13.37
N ALA A 69 2.70 -13.65 -13.39
CA ALA A 69 1.75 -13.97 -12.34
C ALA A 69 2.22 -13.53 -10.95
N GLU A 70 2.87 -12.36 -10.86
CA GLU A 70 3.15 -11.69 -9.58
C GLU A 70 1.98 -10.81 -9.14
N LEU A 71 1.10 -10.44 -10.07
CA LEU A 71 -0.09 -9.61 -9.86
C LEU A 71 -1.28 -10.20 -10.60
N PRO A 72 -2.52 -9.92 -10.15
CA PRO A 72 -3.71 -10.42 -10.81
C PRO A 72 -3.85 -9.84 -12.23
N PRO A 73 -4.45 -10.58 -13.17
CA PRO A 73 -4.70 -10.08 -14.52
C PRO A 73 -5.68 -8.89 -14.50
N PRO A 74 -5.49 -7.89 -15.39
CA PRO A 74 -6.41 -6.75 -15.48
C PRO A 74 -7.78 -7.14 -16.04
N ILE A 75 -8.77 -6.32 -15.72
CA ILE A 75 -10.07 -6.29 -16.40
C ILE A 75 -10.01 -5.17 -17.45
N PHE A 76 -10.65 -5.37 -18.60
CA PHE A 76 -10.76 -4.33 -19.62
C PHE A 76 -12.05 -3.52 -19.43
N LEU A 77 -11.93 -2.22 -19.23
CA LEU A 77 -13.05 -1.29 -19.08
C LEU A 77 -12.79 -0.03 -19.92
N GLY A 78 -13.67 0.26 -20.88
CA GLY A 78 -13.55 1.46 -21.73
C GLY A 78 -12.24 1.53 -22.53
N GLY A 79 -11.72 0.38 -22.98
CA GLY A 79 -10.45 0.30 -23.70
C GLY A 79 -9.20 0.45 -22.83
N ARG A 80 -9.35 0.47 -21.50
CA ARG A 80 -8.25 0.56 -20.54
C ARG A 80 -8.15 -0.72 -19.70
N SER A 81 -6.93 -1.09 -19.34
CA SER A 81 -6.67 -2.13 -18.34
C SER A 81 -6.82 -1.53 -16.95
N VAL A 82 -7.70 -2.14 -16.15
CA VAL A 82 -8.02 -1.70 -14.79
C VAL A 82 -7.96 -2.85 -13.80
N TRP A 83 -7.72 -2.51 -12.55
CA TRP A 83 -7.70 -3.41 -11.41
C TRP A 83 -8.63 -2.89 -10.32
N LEU A 84 -9.08 -3.81 -9.47
CA LEU A 84 -9.75 -3.48 -8.22
C LEU A 84 -8.75 -3.61 -7.07
N SER A 85 -8.71 -2.61 -6.20
CA SER A 85 -7.83 -2.59 -5.02
C SER A 85 -8.01 -3.85 -4.16
N ASP A 86 -9.24 -4.23 -3.82
CA ASP A 86 -9.54 -5.46 -3.07
C ASP A 86 -8.97 -6.72 -3.73
N ARG A 87 -9.13 -6.86 -5.05
CA ARG A 87 -8.61 -8.02 -5.78
C ARG A 87 -7.08 -8.11 -5.75
N ILE A 88 -6.40 -6.96 -5.76
CA ILE A 88 -4.94 -6.92 -5.60
C ILE A 88 -4.56 -7.36 -4.18
N LEU A 89 -5.23 -6.83 -3.16
CA LEU A 89 -4.95 -7.17 -1.77
C LEU A 89 -5.19 -8.65 -1.48
N VAL A 90 -6.32 -9.20 -1.90
CA VAL A 90 -6.62 -10.63 -1.76
C VAL A 90 -5.55 -11.49 -2.44
N TYR A 91 -5.14 -11.11 -3.65
CA TYR A 91 -4.11 -11.84 -4.39
C TYR A 91 -2.78 -11.88 -3.64
N LEU A 92 -2.33 -10.73 -3.11
CA LEU A 92 -1.08 -10.61 -2.37
C LEU A 92 -1.13 -11.41 -1.05
N ASN A 93 -2.26 -11.36 -0.34
CA ASN A 93 -2.45 -12.12 0.89
C ASN A 93 -2.38 -13.62 0.64
N THR A 94 -3.10 -14.13 -0.38
CA THR A 94 -3.05 -15.54 -0.74
C THR A 94 -1.64 -15.97 -1.17
N ALA A 95 -0.92 -15.12 -1.92
CA ALA A 95 0.46 -15.41 -2.28
C ALA A 95 1.39 -15.49 -1.06
N ALA A 96 1.22 -14.60 -0.07
CA ALA A 96 1.98 -14.61 1.16
C ALA A 96 1.71 -15.87 2.01
N GLU A 97 0.44 -16.27 2.14
CA GLU A 97 0.04 -17.49 2.85
C GLU A 97 0.65 -18.76 2.23
N LEU A 98 0.68 -18.83 0.90
CA LEU A 98 1.32 -19.94 0.18
C LEU A 98 2.83 -19.97 0.43
N ALA A 99 3.49 -18.82 0.36
CA ALA A 99 4.92 -18.71 0.62
C ALA A 99 5.28 -19.12 2.07
N GLU A 100 4.46 -18.74 3.04
CA GLU A 100 4.63 -19.14 4.45
C GLU A 100 4.52 -20.66 4.60
N LYS A 101 3.50 -21.27 3.99
CA LYS A 101 3.31 -22.72 4.03
C LYS A 101 4.49 -23.47 3.42
N GLU A 102 4.99 -23.00 2.27
CA GLU A 102 6.14 -23.60 1.61
C GLU A 102 7.42 -23.49 2.46
N ALA A 103 7.63 -22.36 3.13
CA ALA A 103 8.76 -22.18 4.06
C ALA A 103 8.69 -23.17 5.24
N LEU A 104 7.51 -23.36 5.83
CA LEU A 104 7.31 -24.32 6.91
C LEU A 104 7.57 -25.77 6.46
N ASP A 105 7.11 -26.13 5.26
CA ASP A 105 7.33 -27.46 4.69
C ASP A 105 8.81 -27.69 4.35
N GLN A 106 9.53 -26.65 3.91
CA GLN A 106 10.97 -26.72 3.71
C GLN A 106 11.73 -26.95 5.02
N ILE A 107 11.38 -26.22 6.10
CA ILE A 107 11.99 -26.41 7.43
C ILE A 107 11.78 -27.85 7.92
N LYS A 108 10.57 -28.41 7.80
CA LYS A 108 10.27 -29.80 8.17
C LYS A 108 11.08 -30.82 7.38
N ARG A 109 11.32 -30.56 6.08
CA ARG A 109 12.18 -31.43 5.26
C ARG A 109 13.63 -31.34 5.74
N ILE A 110 14.16 -30.13 5.93
CA ILE A 110 15.53 -29.93 6.40
C ILE A 110 15.75 -30.60 7.77
N SER A 111 14.81 -30.43 8.72
CA SER A 111 14.91 -31.04 10.05
C SER A 111 14.85 -32.57 10.04
N LYS A 112 14.25 -33.17 9.00
CA LYS A 112 14.21 -34.63 8.82
C LYS A 112 15.54 -35.21 8.32
N TYR A 113 16.36 -34.41 7.64
CA TYR A 113 17.63 -34.85 7.03
C TYR A 113 18.87 -34.24 7.69
N SER A 114 18.72 -33.43 8.74
CA SER A 114 19.82 -32.97 9.58
C SER A 114 20.11 -34.03 10.67
N PRO A 115 21.34 -34.59 10.76
CA PRO A 115 21.72 -35.58 11.76
C PRO A 115 21.74 -35.03 13.19
#